data_AF-A0A7C7VZA9-F1
#
_entry.id   AF-A0A7C7VZA9-F1
#
_cell.length_a   1.000
_cell.length_b   1.000
_cell.length_c   1.000
_cell.angle_alpha   90.00
_cell.angle_beta   90.00
_cell.angle_gamma   90.00
#
_symmetry.space_group_name_H-M   'P 1'
#
loop_
_entity.id
_entity.type
_entity.pdbx_description
1 polymer ?
#
loop_
_entity_poly.entity_id
_entity_poly.type
_entity_poly.pdbx_seq_one_letter_code
_entity_poly.pdbx_strand_id
1 'polypeptide(L)'
;MTTFMDNSMVAQNTCLQMCVVGRNTFIGAGSTFTDFNLLPRRLKALDGNEQLADANREVLGGCVGHNCRLGSGMIVFPARTIESDVVLFASPERRVITKDLRYEDSDHHKLKFSNLHQRLYPRPGEAESNTW
;
A
#
# COMPACT_ATOMS: atom_id res chain seq x y z
N MET A 1 10.04 13.85 -0.17
CA MET A 1 10.89 12.86 -0.86
C MET A 1 10.20 11.51 -0.77
N THR A 2 10.16 10.75 -1.87
CA THR A 2 9.70 9.36 -1.86
C THR A 2 10.86 8.46 -1.42
N THR A 3 10.59 7.51 -0.54
CA THR A 3 11.60 6.60 0.03
C THR A 3 11.29 5.16 -0.33
N PHE A 4 12.33 4.44 -0.76
CA PHE A 4 12.29 3.04 -1.12
C PHE A 4 13.15 2.25 -0.15
N MET A 5 12.63 1.14 0.36
CA MET A 5 13.41 0.18 1.13
C MET A 5 13.97 -0.91 0.22
N ASP A 6 14.84 -1.74 0.80
CA ASP A 6 15.60 -2.78 0.10
C ASP A 6 14.75 -3.67 -0.81
N ASN A 7 15.25 -3.90 -2.02
CA ASN A 7 14.63 -4.79 -3.00
C ASN A 7 13.17 -4.44 -3.36
N SER A 8 12.77 -3.19 -3.15
CA SER A 8 11.52 -2.68 -3.74
C SER A 8 11.70 -2.44 -5.23
N MET A 9 10.66 -2.70 -6.01
CA MET A 9 10.65 -2.59 -7.47
C MET A 9 9.45 -1.77 -7.91
N VAL A 10 9.69 -0.77 -8.74
CA VAL A 10 8.65 0.07 -9.34
C VAL A 10 8.74 -0.05 -10.85
N ALA A 11 7.64 -0.47 -11.46
CA ALA A 11 7.57 -0.60 -12.91
C ALA A 11 7.37 0.77 -13.60
N GLN A 12 7.57 0.77 -14.91
CA GLN A 12 7.55 1.96 -15.76
C GLN A 12 6.26 2.78 -15.64
N ASN A 13 6.36 4.08 -15.88
CA ASN A 13 5.22 5.01 -15.89
C ASN A 13 4.44 5.10 -14.56
N THR A 14 5.08 4.73 -13.45
CA THR A 14 4.48 4.85 -12.12
C THR A 14 4.86 6.19 -11.47
N CYS A 15 3.87 6.90 -10.94
CA CYS A 15 4.02 8.19 -10.27
C CYS A 15 3.93 8.01 -8.76
N LEU A 16 5.02 8.34 -8.06
CA LEU A 16 5.13 8.26 -6.60
C LEU A 16 5.69 9.56 -6.04
N GLN A 17 4.87 10.31 -5.31
CA GLN A 17 5.29 11.53 -4.64
C GLN A 17 5.06 11.40 -3.13
N MET A 18 6.08 11.71 -2.33
CA MET A 18 6.01 11.67 -0.86
C MET A 18 5.56 10.31 -0.29
N CYS A 19 5.89 9.22 -1.00
CA CYS A 19 5.51 7.87 -0.62
C CYS A 19 6.62 7.17 0.18
N VAL A 20 6.23 6.15 0.95
CA VAL A 20 7.17 5.20 1.57
C VAL A 20 6.83 3.81 1.06
N VAL A 21 7.80 3.12 0.47
CA VAL A 21 7.62 1.77 -0.10
C VAL A 21 8.49 0.78 0.64
N GLY A 22 7.86 -0.23 1.25
CA GLY A 22 8.51 -1.26 2.03
C GLY A 22 9.36 -2.23 1.22
N ARG A 23 10.17 -3.02 1.93
CA ARG A 23 11.08 -4.02 1.37
C ARG A 23 10.36 -5.08 0.54
N ASN A 24 11.01 -5.59 -0.50
CA ASN A 24 10.48 -6.67 -1.35
C ASN A 24 9.12 -6.37 -2.00
N THR A 25 8.70 -5.10 -2.02
CA THR A 25 7.43 -4.68 -2.59
C THR A 25 7.56 -4.40 -4.08
N PHE A 26 6.59 -4.87 -4.87
CA PHE A 26 6.47 -4.58 -6.29
C PHE A 26 5.27 -3.67 -6.56
N ILE A 27 5.50 -2.56 -7.27
CA ILE A 27 4.45 -1.67 -7.78
C ILE A 27 4.37 -1.79 -9.30
N GLY A 28 3.23 -2.25 -9.80
CA GLY A 28 2.95 -2.42 -11.22
C GLY A 28 3.01 -1.11 -12.02
N ALA A 29 3.10 -1.25 -13.34
CA ALA A 29 3.32 -0.12 -14.25
C ALA A 29 2.10 0.81 -14.29
N GLY A 30 2.32 2.09 -14.55
CA GLY A 30 1.21 3.05 -14.74
C GLY A 30 0.42 3.35 -13.46
N SER A 31 0.93 2.99 -12.28
CA SER A 31 0.28 3.29 -11.01
C SER A 31 0.51 4.75 -10.60
N THR A 32 -0.47 5.36 -9.93
CA THR A 32 -0.39 6.74 -9.48
C THR A 32 -0.77 6.83 -8.01
N PHE A 33 0.16 7.33 -7.20
CA PHE A 33 -0.11 7.71 -5.81
C PHE A 33 -0.30 9.21 -5.78
N THR A 34 -1.53 9.66 -5.53
CA THR A 34 -1.81 11.07 -5.34
C THR A 34 -1.40 11.49 -3.95
N ASP A 35 -1.10 12.77 -3.78
CA ASP A 35 -0.48 13.28 -2.57
C ASP A 35 -1.08 14.61 -2.09
N PHE A 36 -2.10 15.12 -2.79
CA PHE A 36 -2.74 16.39 -2.49
C PHE A 36 -4.26 16.29 -2.61
N ASN A 37 -4.99 17.02 -1.77
CA ASN A 37 -6.43 17.19 -1.92
C ASN A 37 -6.71 18.32 -2.90
N LEU A 38 -7.48 18.06 -3.96
CA LEU A 38 -7.85 19.09 -4.96
C LEU A 38 -8.60 20.29 -4.35
N LEU A 39 -9.26 20.08 -3.21
CA LEU A 39 -9.87 21.14 -2.41
C LEU A 39 -9.01 21.40 -1.18
N PRO A 40 -8.94 22.65 -0.67
CA PRO A 40 -8.04 23.06 0.41
C PRO A 40 -8.50 22.53 1.78
N ARG A 41 -8.51 21.20 1.93
CA ARG A 41 -8.79 20.48 3.16
C ARG A 41 -7.51 19.78 3.61
N ARG A 42 -7.22 19.85 4.91
CA ARG A 42 -6.10 19.14 5.52
C ARG A 42 -6.19 17.64 5.24
N LEU A 43 -5.03 17.04 4.93
CA LEU A 43 -4.89 15.59 4.82
C LEU A 43 -5.00 14.94 6.20
N LYS A 44 -5.62 13.76 6.24
CA LYS A 44 -5.71 12.94 7.44
C LYS A 44 -5.11 11.56 7.19
N ALA A 45 -4.40 11.04 8.18
CA ALA A 45 -3.78 9.72 8.16
C ALA A 45 -4.11 8.98 9.46
N LEU A 46 -4.10 7.65 9.43
CA LEU A 46 -4.11 6.86 10.66
C LEU A 46 -2.72 6.90 11.29
N ASP A 47 -2.65 7.05 12.61
CA ASP A 47 -1.43 6.88 13.38
C ASP A 47 -1.21 5.42 13.81
N GLY A 48 -0.14 5.14 14.55
CA GLY A 48 0.16 3.80 15.07
C GLY A 48 -0.85 3.25 16.08
N ASN A 49 -1.80 4.08 16.55
CA ASN A 49 -2.90 3.69 17.43
C ASN A 49 -4.24 3.63 16.68
N GLU A 50 -4.19 3.59 15.35
CA GLU A 50 -5.36 3.56 14.46
C GLU A 50 -6.28 4.78 14.60
N GLN A 51 -5.74 5.91 15.07
CA GLN A 51 -6.50 7.16 15.20
C GLN A 51 -6.36 8.01 13.95
N LEU A 52 -7.49 8.40 13.36
CA LEU A 52 -7.52 9.27 12.18
C LEU A 52 -7.35 10.73 12.60
N ALA A 53 -6.16 11.28 12.37
CA ALA A 53 -5.81 12.65 12.74
C ALA A 53 -5.25 13.45 11.56
N ASP A 54 -5.10 14.77 11.75
CA ASP A 54 -4.45 15.63 10.76
C ASP A 54 -3.00 15.16 10.53
N ALA A 55 -2.62 15.00 9.26
CA ALA A 55 -1.31 14.49 8.87
C ALA A 55 -0.18 15.53 9.05
N ASN A 56 -0.51 16.75 9.51
CA ASN A 56 0.39 17.89 9.66
C ASN A 56 1.20 18.25 8.40
N ARG A 57 0.67 17.88 7.22
CA ARG A 57 1.25 18.21 5.91
C ARG A 57 0.12 18.46 4.91
N GLU A 58 0.32 19.43 4.03
CA GLU A 58 -0.59 19.68 2.90
C GLU A 58 -0.41 18.66 1.77
N VAL A 59 0.80 18.11 1.66
CA VAL A 59 1.19 17.12 0.66
C VAL A 59 1.72 15.87 1.35
N LEU A 60 1.07 14.73 1.12
CA LEU A 60 1.46 13.42 1.64
C LEU A 60 0.92 12.32 0.71
N GLY A 61 1.83 11.52 0.15
CA GLY A 61 1.50 10.36 -0.67
C GLY A 61 0.98 9.19 0.17
N GLY A 62 1.18 7.97 -0.33
CA GLY A 62 0.82 6.75 0.40
C GLY A 62 2.01 6.04 1.05
N CYS A 63 1.72 5.15 1.99
CA CYS A 63 2.67 4.16 2.47
C CYS A 63 2.25 2.76 2.02
N VAL A 64 3.23 2.01 1.51
CA VAL A 64 3.06 0.62 1.10
C VAL A 64 3.99 -0.21 1.99
N GLY A 65 3.43 -1.22 2.64
CA GLY A 65 4.14 -2.12 3.53
C GLY A 65 5.16 -2.99 2.81
N HIS A 66 5.66 -3.97 3.54
CA HIS A 66 6.66 -4.92 3.04
C HIS A 66 6.00 -6.04 2.22
N ASN A 67 6.73 -6.58 1.25
CA ASN A 67 6.34 -7.74 0.45
C ASN A 67 4.99 -7.57 -0.27
N CYS A 68 4.55 -6.34 -0.53
CA CYS A 68 3.30 -6.10 -1.26
C CYS A 68 3.46 -6.37 -2.76
N ARG A 69 2.37 -6.73 -3.44
CA ARG A 69 2.33 -6.90 -4.91
C ARG A 69 1.14 -6.12 -5.48
N LEU A 70 1.42 -4.97 -6.08
CA LEU A 70 0.37 -4.12 -6.64
C LEU A 70 0.33 -4.32 -8.16
N GLY A 71 -0.85 -4.62 -8.69
CA GLY A 71 -1.11 -4.68 -10.12
C GLY A 71 -0.83 -3.34 -10.83
N SER A 72 -0.87 -3.35 -12.16
CA SER A 72 -0.67 -2.13 -12.96
C SER A 72 -1.86 -1.18 -12.87
N GLY A 73 -1.61 0.11 -13.01
CA GLY A 73 -2.67 1.11 -13.16
C GLY A 73 -3.40 1.49 -11.87
N MET A 74 -2.95 1.05 -10.70
CA MET A 74 -3.57 1.42 -9.41
C MET A 74 -3.54 2.92 -9.18
N ILE A 75 -4.62 3.50 -8.66
CA ILE A 75 -4.72 4.89 -8.23
C ILE A 75 -4.90 4.89 -6.72
N VAL A 76 -3.93 5.39 -5.97
CA VAL A 76 -3.96 5.44 -4.51
C VAL A 76 -4.15 6.87 -4.05
N PHE A 77 -5.19 7.12 -3.26
CA PHE A 77 -5.49 8.44 -2.72
C PHE A 77 -4.43 8.88 -1.69
N PRO A 78 -4.38 10.19 -1.36
CA PRO A 78 -3.36 10.69 -0.45
C PRO A 78 -3.49 10.08 0.95
N ALA A 79 -2.35 9.98 1.63
CA ALA A 79 -2.24 9.51 3.01
C ALA A 79 -2.87 8.13 3.26
N ARG A 80 -2.92 7.25 2.24
CA ARG A 80 -3.41 5.88 2.37
C ARG A 80 -2.29 4.89 2.70
N THR A 81 -2.61 3.94 3.57
CA THR A 81 -1.74 2.83 3.97
C THR A 81 -2.17 1.55 3.28
N ILE A 82 -1.24 0.87 2.64
CA ILE A 82 -1.40 -0.52 2.19
C ILE A 82 -0.52 -1.37 3.10
N GLU A 83 -1.13 -2.23 3.91
CA GLU A 83 -0.40 -3.09 4.85
C GLU A 83 0.55 -4.07 4.15
N SER A 84 1.56 -4.53 4.88
CA SER A 84 2.48 -5.58 4.41
C SER A 84 1.74 -6.84 3.96
N ASP A 85 2.35 -7.58 3.03
CA ASP A 85 1.84 -8.82 2.43
C ASP A 85 0.51 -8.67 1.67
N VAL A 86 0.11 -7.43 1.36
CA VAL A 86 -1.07 -7.16 0.52
C VAL A 86 -0.72 -7.28 -0.96
N VAL A 87 -1.46 -8.17 -1.63
CA VAL A 87 -1.59 -8.27 -3.08
C VAL A 87 -2.86 -7.57 -3.56
N LEU A 88 -2.75 -6.71 -4.57
CA LEU A 88 -3.88 -6.03 -5.21
C LEU A 88 -3.91 -6.34 -6.70
N PHE A 89 -5.07 -6.77 -7.20
CA PHE A 89 -5.32 -6.90 -8.63
C PHE A 89 -6.03 -5.66 -9.16
N ALA A 90 -5.60 -5.20 -10.33
CA ALA A 90 -6.29 -4.12 -11.01
C ALA A 90 -7.62 -4.64 -11.55
N SER A 91 -8.72 -4.32 -10.86
CA SER A 91 -10.09 -4.57 -11.31
C SER A 91 -10.84 -3.24 -11.43
N PRO A 92 -11.96 -3.18 -12.20
CA PRO A 92 -12.78 -1.98 -12.29
C PRO A 92 -13.22 -1.43 -10.91
N GLU A 93 -13.46 -2.32 -9.95
CA GLU A 93 -13.93 -2.00 -8.60
C GLU A 93 -12.79 -1.67 -7.63
N ARG A 94 -11.58 -2.16 -7.89
CA ARG A 94 -10.45 -2.12 -6.95
C ARG A 94 -9.26 -1.27 -7.41
N ARG A 95 -9.29 -0.73 -8.63
CA ARG A 95 -8.22 0.12 -9.17
C ARG A 95 -8.03 1.43 -8.40
N VAL A 96 -9.06 1.94 -7.72
CA VAL A 96 -9.01 3.21 -6.97
C VAL A 96 -9.07 2.94 -5.46
N ILE A 97 -7.96 3.22 -4.77
CA ILE A 97 -7.80 2.98 -3.33
C ILE A 97 -8.06 4.29 -2.57
N THR A 98 -9.22 4.38 -1.94
CA THR A 98 -9.68 5.58 -1.19
C THR A 98 -9.59 5.42 0.32
N LYS A 99 -9.24 4.23 0.81
CA LYS A 99 -9.12 3.86 2.23
C LYS A 99 -7.88 3.02 2.44
N ASP A 100 -7.46 2.92 3.69
CA ASP A 100 -6.36 2.04 4.07
C ASP A 100 -6.76 0.59 3.85
N LEU A 101 -5.79 -0.23 3.46
CA LEU A 101 -5.98 -1.64 3.14
C LEU A 101 -5.21 -2.49 4.13
N ARG A 102 -5.89 -3.51 4.62
CA ARG A 102 -5.33 -4.49 5.54
C ARG A 102 -4.96 -5.79 4.81
N TYR A 103 -4.16 -6.63 5.45
CA TYR A 103 -3.81 -7.95 4.92
C TYR A 103 -5.04 -8.77 4.52
N GLU A 104 -6.11 -8.70 5.31
CA GLU A 104 -7.37 -9.41 5.09
C GLU A 104 -8.11 -8.92 3.83
N ASP A 105 -7.85 -7.68 3.39
CA ASP A 105 -8.44 -7.09 2.18
C ASP A 105 -7.75 -7.53 0.89
N SER A 106 -6.71 -8.36 0.99
CA SER A 106 -5.87 -8.72 -0.15
C SER A 106 -6.57 -9.65 -1.14
N ASP A 107 -6.38 -9.40 -2.43
CA ASP A 107 -7.09 -10.13 -3.48
C ASP A 107 -6.60 -11.57 -3.67
N HIS A 108 -5.37 -11.89 -3.27
CA HIS A 108 -4.83 -13.25 -3.41
C HIS A 108 -5.60 -14.28 -2.56
N HIS A 109 -6.25 -13.85 -1.47
CA HIS A 109 -7.11 -14.71 -0.62
C HIS A 109 -8.24 -15.38 -1.39
N LYS A 110 -8.68 -14.77 -2.49
CA LYS A 110 -9.78 -15.28 -3.34
C LYS A 110 -9.32 -16.37 -4.32
N LEU A 111 -8.01 -16.59 -4.43
CA LEU A 111 -7.43 -17.53 -5.40
C LEU A 111 -7.25 -18.92 -4.77
N LYS A 112 -7.39 -19.96 -5.59
CA LYS A 112 -7.15 -21.36 -5.18
C LYS A 112 -5.71 -21.62 -4.70
N PHE A 113 -4.78 -20.77 -5.11
CA PHE A 113 -3.34 -20.85 -4.81
C PHE A 113 -2.88 -19.66 -3.93
N SER A 114 -3.78 -19.16 -3.08
CA SER A 114 -3.49 -18.05 -2.15
C SER A 114 -2.21 -18.28 -1.32
N ASN A 115 -1.95 -19.54 -0.96
CA ASN A 115 -0.76 -19.99 -0.23
C ASN A 115 0.58 -19.73 -0.95
N LEU A 116 0.60 -19.34 -2.22
CA LEU A 116 1.85 -18.95 -2.89
C LEU A 116 2.34 -17.57 -2.45
N HIS A 117 1.49 -16.75 -1.83
CA HIS A 117 1.88 -15.50 -1.21
C HIS A 117 1.73 -15.61 0.31
N GLN A 118 2.85 -15.86 0.98
CA GLN A 118 2.88 -16.05 2.43
C GLN A 118 2.85 -14.72 3.17
N ARG A 119 2.23 -14.71 4.36
CA ARG A 119 2.30 -13.57 5.29
C ARG A 119 3.64 -13.58 6.01
N LEU A 120 4.53 -12.66 5.66
CA LEU A 120 5.89 -12.57 6.22
C LEU A 120 5.99 -11.52 7.34
N TYR A 121 5.04 -10.61 7.43
CA TYR A 121 5.02 -9.49 8.37
C TYR A 121 3.70 -9.48 9.15
N PRO A 122 3.46 -10.47 10.05
CA PRO A 122 2.30 -10.48 10.91
C PRO A 122 2.31 -9.31 11.90
N ARG A 123 1.13 -8.89 12.34
CA ARG A 123 0.96 -7.86 13.39
C ARG A 123 1.41 -8.43 14.74
N PRO A 124 1.78 -7.57 15.71
CA PRO A 124 2.07 -8.03 17.07
C PRO A 124 0.94 -8.89 17.64
N GLY A 125 1.26 -10.12 18.05
CA GLY A 125 0.31 -11.08 18.62
C GLY A 125 -0.31 -12.07 17.63
N GLU A 126 -0.07 -11.92 16.33
CA GLU A 126 -0.42 -12.93 15.34
C GLU A 126 0.69 -13.98 15.20
N ALA A 127 0.33 -15.22 14.83
CA ALA A 127 1.30 -16.30 14.68
C ALA A 127 2.22 -16.05 13.46
N GLU A 128 3.53 -16.15 13.67
CA GLU A 128 4.52 -16.14 12.59
C GLU A 128 4.47 -17.48 11.82
N SER A 129 4.39 -17.39 10.49
CA SER A 129 4.57 -18.57 9.62
C SER A 129 6.04 -18.98 9.68
N ASN A 130 6.33 -20.09 10.36
CA ASN A 130 7.66 -20.71 10.42
C ASN A 130 8.05 -21.32 9.06
N THR A 131 8.30 -20.49 8.06
CA THR A 131 8.81 -20.94 6.76
C THR A 131 10.01 -20.08 6.37
N TRP A 132 11.20 -20.65 6.57
CA TRP A 132 12.50 -20.17 6.12
C TRP A 132 12.76 -20.62 4.67
#